data_AF-A0A7X7L039-F1
#
_entry.id   AF-A0A7X7L039-F1
#
_cell.length_a   1.000
_cell.length_b   1.000
_cell.length_c   1.000
_cell.angle_alpha   90.00
_cell.angle_beta   90.00
_cell.angle_gamma   90.00
#
_symmetry.space_group_name_H-M   'P 1'
#
loop_
_entity.id
_entity.type
_entity.pdbx_description
1 polymer ?
#
loop_
_entity_poly.entity_id
_entity_poly.type
_entity_poly.pdbx_seq_one_letter_code
_entity_poly.pdbx_strand_id
1 'polypeptide(L)'
;MEPAWRELDSHTSVVFLHVPAAKLVVLQALFETYEGLGLVRTLDMRRGLISILAAPDMQQDCTALLKAVWEQTGWRNAAVPDALERDLLFGYFKKESHA
;
A
#
# COMPACT_ATOMS: atom_id res chain seq x y z
N MET A 1 -2.78 -14.71 7.05
CA MET A 1 -3.64 -14.02 6.07
C MET A 1 -2.82 -13.82 4.79
N GLU A 2 -3.41 -13.96 3.61
CA GLU A 2 -2.71 -13.74 2.33
C GLU A 2 -3.05 -12.36 1.74
N PRO A 3 -2.04 -11.55 1.37
CA PRO A 3 -2.25 -10.30 0.65
C PRO A 3 -2.73 -10.54 -0.78
N ALA A 4 -3.73 -9.78 -1.23
CA ALA A 4 -4.31 -9.89 -2.57
C ALA A 4 -3.52 -9.04 -3.59
N TRP A 5 -2.34 -9.53 -3.98
CA TRP A 5 -1.51 -8.89 -5.00
C TRP A 5 -2.19 -8.83 -6.36
N ARG A 6 -1.88 -7.76 -7.09
CA ARG A 6 -2.28 -7.54 -8.48
C ARG A 6 -1.11 -7.04 -9.28
N GLU A 7 -0.95 -7.55 -10.48
CA GLU A 7 0.03 -7.05 -11.43
C GLU A 7 -0.48 -5.73 -12.05
N LEU A 8 0.39 -4.72 -12.09
CA LEU A 8 0.14 -3.46 -12.80
C LEU A 8 0.78 -3.49 -14.18
N ASP A 9 2.02 -3.99 -14.24
CA ASP A 9 2.81 -4.22 -15.44
C ASP A 9 3.88 -5.31 -15.17
N SER A 10 4.72 -5.61 -16.16
CA SER A 10 5.76 -6.65 -16.08
C SER A 10 6.84 -6.42 -15.01
N HIS A 11 6.88 -5.22 -14.41
CA HIS A 11 7.87 -4.82 -13.41
C HIS A 11 7.26 -4.44 -12.07
N THR A 12 5.94 -4.28 -11.99
CA THR A 12 5.28 -3.72 -10.81
C THR A 12 4.03 -4.48 -10.45
N SER A 13 3.95 -4.85 -9.18
CA SER A 13 2.76 -5.41 -8.54
C SER A 13 2.33 -4.54 -7.38
N VAL A 14 1.03 -4.55 -7.07
CA VAL A 14 0.43 -3.76 -6.00
C VAL A 14 -0.48 -4.62 -5.14
N VAL A 15 -0.50 -4.34 -3.84
CA VAL A 15 -1.56 -4.79 -2.93
C VAL A 15 -2.16 -3.59 -2.22
N PHE A 16 -3.48 -3.60 -2.03
CA PHE A 16 -4.21 -2.58 -1.27
C PHE A 16 -4.63 -3.15 0.07
N LEU A 17 -4.34 -2.43 1.14
CA LEU A 17 -4.63 -2.86 2.50
C LEU A 17 -5.36 -1.78 3.28
N HIS A 18 -6.28 -2.20 4.14
CA HIS A 18 -6.75 -1.41 5.26
C HIS A 18 -5.88 -1.69 6.48
N VAL A 19 -5.34 -0.63 7.07
CA VAL A 19 -4.55 -0.65 8.30
C VAL A 19 -5.21 0.33 9.27
N PRO A 20 -5.45 -0.04 10.55
CA PRO A 20 -5.90 0.91 11.56
C PRO A 20 -5.01 2.15 11.55
N ALA A 21 -5.59 3.35 11.54
CA ALA A 21 -4.84 4.61 11.38
C ALA A 21 -3.69 4.74 12.42
N ALA A 22 -3.92 4.30 13.66
CA ALA A 22 -2.91 4.28 14.72
C ALA A 22 -1.70 3.35 14.46
N LYS A 23 -1.79 2.46 13.47
CA LYS A 23 -0.77 1.47 13.09
C LYS A 23 -0.17 1.72 11.71
N LEU A 24 -0.66 2.72 10.99
CA LEU A 24 -0.23 3.00 9.62
C LEU A 24 1.26 3.39 9.58
N VAL A 25 1.67 4.30 10.47
CA VAL A 25 3.07 4.71 10.62
C VAL A 25 3.97 3.54 11.01
N VAL A 26 3.49 2.61 11.85
CA VAL A 26 4.24 1.42 12.26
C VAL A 26 4.51 0.52 11.05
N LEU A 27 3.50 0.25 10.23
CA LEU A 27 3.67 -0.57 9.04
C LEU A 27 4.58 0.09 8.00
N GLN A 28 4.49 1.41 7.82
CA GLN A 28 5.41 2.16 6.96
C GLN A 28 6.85 2.05 7.43
N ALA A 29 7.11 2.33 8.71
CA ALA A 29 8.46 2.24 9.30
C ALA A 29 9.06 0.84 9.18
N LEU A 30 8.24 -0.21 9.32
CA LEU A 30 8.68 -1.59 9.12
C LEU A 30 9.16 -1.80 7.68
N PHE A 31 8.37 -1.41 6.68
CA PHE A 31 8.79 -1.51 5.27
C PHE A 31 10.03 -0.66 4.97
N GLU A 32 10.14 0.54 5.52
CA GLU A 32 11.31 1.42 5.35
C GLU A 32 12.59 0.83 5.97
N THR A 33 12.46 0.00 7.02
CA THR A 33 13.60 -0.70 7.64
C THR A 33 14.15 -1.81 6.73
N TYR A 34 13.31 -2.39 5.86
CA TYR A 34 13.73 -3.39 4.88
C TYR A 34 13.94 -2.70 3.52
N GLU A 35 15.09 -2.02 3.37
CA GLU A 35 15.46 -1.33 2.14
C GLU A 35 15.26 -2.24 0.90
N GLY A 36 14.61 -1.70 -0.13
CA GLY A 36 14.42 -2.38 -1.41
C GLY A 36 13.27 -3.40 -1.46
N LEU A 37 12.58 -3.66 -0.35
CA LEU A 37 11.50 -4.66 -0.30
C LEU A 37 10.24 -4.21 -1.07
N GLY A 38 9.82 -2.97 -0.86
CA GLY A 38 8.64 -2.41 -1.52
C GLY A 38 8.37 -0.98 -1.08
N LEU A 39 7.56 -0.27 -1.86
CA LEU A 39 7.16 1.11 -1.59
C LEU A 39 5.75 1.15 -1.00
N VAL A 40 5.64 1.63 0.24
CA VAL A 40 4.34 1.88 0.88
C VAL A 40 3.88 3.30 0.59
N ARG A 41 2.63 3.44 0.14
CA ARG A 41 1.96 4.72 -0.07
C ARG A 41 0.67 4.77 0.74
N THR A 42 0.49 5.84 1.50
CA THR A 42 -0.82 6.15 2.08
C THR A 42 -1.69 6.74 0.99
N LEU A 43 -2.83 6.11 0.73
CA LEU A 43 -3.81 6.61 -0.22
C LEU A 43 -4.84 7.48 0.53
N ASP A 44 -5.44 6.95 1.60
CA ASP A 44 -6.40 7.67 2.44
C ASP A 44 -6.10 7.41 3.92
N MET A 45 -5.62 8.45 4.61
CA MET A 45 -5.29 8.39 6.03
C MET A 45 -6.52 8.16 6.93
N ARG A 46 -7.68 8.73 6.57
CA ARG A 46 -8.91 8.62 7.38
C ARG A 46 -9.48 7.22 7.33
N ARG A 47 -9.42 6.58 6.16
CA ARG A 47 -9.86 5.19 5.94
C ARG A 47 -8.78 4.15 6.26
N GLY A 48 -7.57 4.60 6.56
CA GLY A 48 -6.42 3.72 6.76
C GLY A 48 -6.09 2.90 5.51
N LEU A 49 -6.33 3.46 4.32
CA LEU A 49 -6.10 2.80 3.05
C LEU A 49 -4.69 3.09 2.57
N ILE A 50 -3.95 2.01 2.29
CA ILE A 50 -2.60 2.08 1.74
C ILE A 50 -2.47 1.21 0.50
N SER A 51 -1.45 1.48 -0.30
CA SER A 51 -0.94 0.55 -1.31
C SER A 51 0.52 0.22 -1.04
N ILE A 52 0.89 -1.02 -1.33
CA ILE A 52 2.28 -1.47 -1.33
C ILE A 52 2.62 -1.88 -2.75
N LEU A 53 3.63 -1.22 -3.32
CA LEU A 53 4.17 -1.49 -4.65
C LEU A 53 5.45 -2.32 -4.50
N ALA A 54 5.58 -3.40 -5.25
CA ALA A 54 6.76 -4.25 -5.22
C ALA A 54 7.05 -4.80 -6.62
N ALA A 55 8.31 -5.16 -6.88
CA ALA A 55 8.65 -5.96 -8.04
C ALA A 55 8.04 -7.37 -7.91
N PRO A 56 7.69 -8.05 -9.01
CA PRO A 56 7.05 -9.38 -8.95
C PRO A 56 7.85 -10.42 -8.14
N ASP A 57 9.17 -10.39 -8.22
CA ASP A 57 10.08 -11.25 -7.46
C ASP A 57 10.12 -10.91 -5.96
N MET A 58 9.86 -9.66 -5.59
CA MET A 58 9.79 -9.19 -4.20
C MET A 58 8.44 -9.45 -3.50
N GLN A 59 7.41 -9.93 -4.24
CA GLN A 59 6.09 -10.19 -3.66
C GLN A 59 6.14 -11.20 -2.50
N GLN A 60 7.00 -12.23 -2.61
CA GLN A 60 7.11 -13.27 -1.60
C GLN A 60 7.68 -12.70 -0.29
N ASP A 61 8.73 -11.89 -0.37
CA ASP A 61 9.34 -11.26 0.79
C ASP A 61 8.41 -10.21 1.42
N CYS A 62 7.71 -9.40 0.60
CA CYS A 62 6.69 -8.48 1.09
C CYS A 62 5.57 -9.24 1.83
N THR A 63 5.14 -10.38 1.27
CA THR A 63 4.12 -11.24 1.86
C THR A 63 4.58 -11.83 3.18
N ALA A 64 5.84 -12.26 3.28
CA ALA A 64 6.43 -12.77 4.51
C ALA A 64 6.46 -11.68 5.60
N LEU A 65 6.89 -10.45 5.26
CA LEU A 65 6.87 -9.32 6.19
C LEU A 65 5.44 -9.02 6.66
N LEU A 66 4.49 -8.90 5.74
CA LEU A 66 3.08 -8.63 6.07
C LEU A 66 2.52 -9.69 7.02
N LYS A 67 2.80 -10.96 6.81
CA LYS A 67 2.39 -12.04 7.71
C LYS A 67 3.02 -11.89 9.10
N ALA A 68 4.32 -11.62 9.16
CA ALA A 68 5.05 -11.47 10.42
C ALA A 68 4.54 -10.31 11.28
N VAL A 69 4.06 -9.23 10.64
CA VAL A 69 3.60 -8.02 11.34
C VAL A 69 2.08 -7.95 11.48
N TRP A 70 1.35 -8.97 11.03
CA TRP A 70 -0.12 -8.98 11.02
C TRP A 70 -0.71 -8.82 12.41
N GLU A 71 -0.17 -9.51 13.43
CA GLU A 71 -0.67 -9.40 14.81
C GLU A 71 -0.51 -7.98 15.39
N GLN A 72 0.53 -7.26 14.97
CA GLN A 72 0.85 -5.91 15.47
C GLN A 72 0.06 -4.81 14.76
N THR A 73 -0.29 -5.04 13.50
CA THR A 73 -0.86 -4.04 12.60
C THR A 73 -2.32 -4.29 12.27
N GLY A 74 -2.80 -5.54 12.34
CA GLY A 74 -4.18 -5.91 12.08
C GLY A 74 -4.65 -5.62 10.66
N TRP A 75 -3.74 -5.60 9.68
CA TRP A 75 -4.08 -5.26 8.30
C TRP A 75 -5.09 -6.24 7.70
N ARG A 76 -5.86 -5.74 6.73
CA ARG A 76 -6.84 -6.52 5.95
C ARG A 76 -6.73 -6.16 4.48
N ASN A 77 -7.05 -7.09 3.59
CA ASN A 77 -7.17 -6.78 2.17
C ASN A 77 -8.21 -5.70 1.95
N ALA A 78 -7.88 -4.71 1.12
CA ALA A 78 -8.80 -3.70 0.64
C ALA A 78 -9.19 -4.00 -0.82
N ALA A 79 -10.37 -3.51 -1.22
CA ALA A 79 -10.74 -3.48 -2.62
C ALA A 79 -9.80 -2.54 -3.39
N VAL A 80 -9.64 -2.79 -4.69
CA VAL A 80 -8.96 -1.83 -5.57
C VAL A 80 -9.80 -0.56 -5.60
N PRO A 81 -9.21 0.62 -5.37
CA PRO A 81 -9.93 1.88 -5.48
C PRO A 81 -10.51 2.03 -6.90
N ASP A 82 -11.70 2.59 -7.02
CA ASP A 82 -12.31 2.80 -8.33
C ASP A 82 -11.51 3.83 -9.16
N ALA A 83 -11.87 4.05 -10.44
CA ALA A 83 -11.11 4.95 -11.31
C ALA A 83 -11.04 6.39 -10.76
N LEU A 84 -12.11 6.87 -10.13
CA LEU A 84 -12.19 8.22 -9.56
C LEU A 84 -11.33 8.33 -8.30
N GLU A 85 -11.38 7.32 -7.44
CA GLU A 85 -10.52 7.23 -6.26
C GLU A 85 -9.04 7.10 -6.68
N ARG A 86 -8.70 6.34 -7.71
CA ARG A 86 -7.31 6.26 -8.20
C ARG A 86 -6.80 7.63 -8.66
N ASP A 87 -7.57 8.37 -9.43
CA ASP A 87 -7.16 9.70 -9.88
C ASP A 87 -6.98 10.69 -8.71
N LEU A 88 -7.79 10.58 -7.65
CA LEU A 88 -7.67 11.42 -6.45
C LEU A 88 -6.52 10.97 -5.52
N LEU A 89 -6.28 9.67 -5.40
CA LEU A 89 -5.30 9.08 -4.47
C LEU A 89 -3.88 9.08 -5.07
N PHE A 90 -3.75 8.96 -6.40
CA PHE A 90 -2.47 9.05 -7.12
C PHE A 90 -2.22 10.43 -7.75
N GLY A 91 -3.26 11.22 -8.01
CA GLY A 91 -3.20 12.51 -8.73
C GLY A 91 -3.12 13.75 -7.85
N TYR A 92 -2.34 13.72 -6.76
CA TYR A 92 -2.06 14.87 -5.87
C TYR A 92 -1.32 16.06 -6.53
N PHE A 93 -1.45 16.26 -7.85
CA PHE A 93 -0.92 17.41 -8.59
C PHE A 93 -1.83 17.91 -9.72
N LYS A 94 -3.16 17.81 -9.63
CA LYS A 94 -3.97 18.86 -10.30
C LYS A 94 -3.96 20.10 -9.41
N LYS A 95 -2.87 20.86 -9.54
CA LYS A 95 -2.82 22.24 -9.07
C LYS A 95 -3.99 22.95 -9.77
N GLU A 96 -5.03 23.29 -9.04
CA GLU A 96 -6.03 24.23 -9.54
C GLU A 96 -5.26 25.51 -9.89
N SER A 97 -5.15 25.75 -11.20
CA SER A 97 -4.73 27.04 -11.71
C SER A 97 -5.93 27.95 -11.49
N HIS A 98 -6.09 28.42 -10.26
CA HIS A 98 -6.95 29.56 -9.98
C HIS A 98 -6.24 30.82 -10.50
N ALA A 99 -6.96 31.49 -11.40
CA ALA A 99 -6.69 32.78 -12.06
C ALA A 99 -5.73 32.75 -13.27
#